data_AF-D0LLI3-F1
#
_entry.id   AF-D0LLI3-F1
#
_cell.length_a   1.000
_cell.length_b   1.000
_cell.length_c   1.000
_cell.angle_alpha   90.00
_cell.angle_beta   90.00
_cell.angle_gamma   90.00
#
_symmetry.space_group_name_H-M   'P 1'
#
loop_
_entity.id
_entity.type
_entity.pdbx_description
1 polymer ?
#
loop_
_entity_poly.entity_id
_entity_poly.type
_entity_poly.pdbx_seq_one_letter_code
_entity_poly.pdbx_strand_id
1 'polypeptide(L)'
;MSKRDDNNDTFDSRMTLGERPSNKAAQTALDAVKAIRAADKDKDKAPASAADAANPSADAGAASTEARTDSAAEAQGDKDDDGDSDGEDDRGAEHAPPTVKHAAKTGTPEATPPGSAHRAKAARLPEPDAEAERRGAEEARTQARLHRRKFLKQAGAVTGLVTAAGWASLAPPHWPLSLKDPDGERGKPQKKVLHLPEGGYAVQAAATDSVLGVAHGERTEAMVRAAIDAIGGIGRYIQRGDIVVIKPNVAFERAAPLGATSSPEVVSALIRVVREAGAEEVRVADNPIESPEACFARSGVRKAALSENARLFLPSPGDFETLHVPGAKWIEEWPFFWRPFQGATKVIGVAPVKDHNLCRASMTSKNWYGLLGGRRNQFHQDIHGIITDLTRMMRPTFVVLDASRVLFRSGPTGGSLADVKEGRTVIASTDGLAADAYGWDMMLERKGEPLPNYFDQIEAAGLGNPNWRTLALKEVQIG
;
A
#
# COMPACT_ATOMS: atom_id res chain seq x y z
N MET A 1 17.31 53.12 -62.91
CA MET A 1 18.65 53.43 -62.37
C MET A 1 18.56 53.18 -60.86
N SER A 2 19.17 52.20 -60.22
CA SER A 2 20.30 51.28 -60.44
C SER A 2 19.92 49.94 -59.75
N LYS A 3 19.83 48.79 -60.44
CA LYS A 3 20.88 47.72 -60.57
C LYS A 3 21.49 47.32 -59.21
N ARG A 4 21.65 46.06 -58.79
CA ARG A 4 21.58 44.67 -59.34
C ARG A 4 22.05 43.78 -58.13
N ASP A 5 21.80 42.48 -57.94
CA ASP A 5 21.99 41.32 -58.82
C ASP A 5 21.18 40.10 -58.32
N ASP A 6 20.86 39.27 -59.30
CA ASP A 6 20.24 37.95 -59.24
C ASP A 6 21.20 36.86 -58.71
N ASN A 7 20.68 35.74 -58.20
CA ASN A 7 20.92 34.47 -58.90
C ASN A 7 19.94 33.34 -58.55
N ASN A 8 19.58 32.69 -59.64
CA ASN A 8 18.67 31.57 -59.87
C ASN A 8 19.34 30.25 -59.48
N ASP A 9 18.56 29.23 -59.08
CA ASP A 9 18.68 27.93 -59.77
C ASP A 9 17.49 26.99 -59.50
N THR A 10 16.95 26.54 -60.62
CA THR A 10 15.92 25.54 -60.85
C THR A 10 16.44 24.12 -60.70
N PHE A 11 15.66 23.21 -60.10
CA PHE A 11 15.70 21.80 -60.48
C PHE A 11 14.31 21.15 -60.34
N ASP A 12 13.72 20.83 -61.50
CA ASP A 12 12.55 19.99 -61.68
C ASP A 12 12.97 18.52 -61.61
N SER A 13 12.26 17.70 -60.82
CA SER A 13 12.19 16.26 -61.07
C SER A 13 10.85 15.70 -60.61
N ARG A 14 9.99 15.46 -61.59
CA ARG A 14 8.78 14.63 -61.56
C ARG A 14 9.01 13.28 -60.87
N MET A 15 8.11 12.89 -59.96
CA MET A 15 7.78 11.48 -59.70
C MET A 15 6.27 11.32 -59.39
N THR A 16 5.59 10.79 -60.39
CA THR A 16 4.51 9.78 -60.36
C THR A 16 3.44 9.82 -59.26
N LEU A 17 2.21 10.08 -59.75
CA LEU A 17 0.91 9.74 -59.17
C LEU A 17 0.88 8.32 -58.56
N GLY A 18 0.56 8.26 -57.27
CA GLY A 18 0.10 7.06 -56.55
C GLY A 18 -1.21 7.37 -55.84
N GLU A 19 -2.16 6.45 -55.94
CA GLU A 19 -3.59 6.57 -55.66
C GLU A 19 -3.94 7.05 -54.24
N ARG A 20 -4.92 7.97 -54.15
CA ARG A 20 -5.53 8.39 -52.86
C ARG A 20 -6.61 7.38 -52.44
N PRO A 21 -6.66 6.91 -51.18
CA PRO A 21 -7.75 6.07 -50.71
C PRO A 21 -9.08 6.85 -50.66
N SER A 22 -10.16 6.16 -51.00
CA SER A 22 -11.49 6.70 -51.22
C SER A 22 -12.11 7.37 -49.99
N ASN A 23 -12.57 8.60 -50.21
CA ASN A 23 -13.24 9.50 -49.28
C ASN A 23 -14.69 9.05 -48.92
N LYS A 24 -14.90 7.75 -48.67
CA LYS A 24 -16.23 7.20 -48.38
C LYS A 24 -16.47 7.12 -46.86
N ALA A 25 -15.47 6.69 -46.09
CA ALA A 25 -15.58 6.59 -44.63
C ALA A 25 -15.66 7.95 -43.93
N ALA A 26 -14.90 8.95 -44.40
CA ALA A 26 -14.94 10.31 -43.86
C ALA A 26 -16.27 11.01 -44.17
N GLN A 27 -16.85 10.74 -45.35
CA GLN A 27 -18.16 11.27 -45.72
C GLN A 27 -19.28 10.62 -44.90
N THR A 28 -19.24 9.30 -44.68
CA THR A 28 -20.20 8.59 -43.82
C THR A 28 -20.16 9.09 -42.37
N ALA A 29 -18.98 9.40 -41.83
CA ALA A 29 -18.85 9.97 -40.49
C ALA A 29 -19.44 11.39 -40.40
N LEU A 30 -19.26 12.21 -41.45
CA LEU A 30 -19.80 13.56 -41.50
C LEU A 30 -21.33 13.58 -41.62
N ASP A 31 -21.89 12.63 -42.38
CA ASP A 31 -23.33 12.49 -42.55
C ASP A 31 -24.01 11.95 -41.28
N ALA A 32 -23.35 11.06 -40.54
CA ALA A 32 -23.82 10.59 -39.22
C ALA A 32 -23.87 11.74 -38.18
N VAL A 33 -22.86 12.61 -38.16
CA VAL A 33 -22.83 13.78 -37.27
C VAL A 33 -23.93 14.80 -37.62
N LYS A 34 -24.25 14.96 -38.91
CA LYS A 34 -25.36 15.80 -39.35
C LYS A 34 -26.72 15.22 -38.99
N ALA A 35 -26.90 13.90 -39.09
CA ALA A 35 -28.14 13.22 -38.69
C ALA A 35 -28.41 13.32 -37.18
N ILE A 36 -27.37 13.21 -36.34
CA ILE A 36 -27.48 13.36 -34.88
C ILE A 36 -27.88 14.81 -34.51
N ARG A 37 -27.29 15.81 -35.17
CA ARG A 37 -27.66 17.22 -34.96
C ARG A 37 -29.07 17.58 -35.46
N ALA A 38 -29.60 16.86 -36.44
CA ALA A 38 -30.97 17.04 -36.91
C ALA A 38 -31.98 16.44 -35.91
N ALA A 39 -31.66 15.28 -35.33
CA ALA A 39 -32.50 14.61 -34.32
C ALA A 39 -32.60 15.38 -32.98
N ASP A 40 -31.63 16.22 -32.65
CA ASP A 40 -31.64 17.05 -31.43
C ASP A 40 -32.46 18.34 -31.60
N LYS A 41 -32.69 18.81 -32.83
CA LYS A 41 -33.46 20.04 -33.10
C LYS A 41 -34.98 19.85 -33.07
N ASP A 42 -35.48 18.62 -33.12
CA ASP A 42 -36.91 18.31 -33.10
C ASP A 42 -37.48 18.03 -31.69
N LYS A 43 -36.64 18.06 -30.64
CA LYS A 43 -37.11 17.85 -29.25
C LYS A 43 -37.65 19.10 -28.56
N ASP A 44 -37.46 20.30 -29.13
CA ASP A 44 -37.87 21.58 -28.53
C ASP A 44 -39.23 22.11 -29.02
N LYS A 45 -40.11 21.27 -29.59
CA LYS A 45 -41.47 21.67 -29.97
C LYS A 45 -42.55 20.64 -29.61
N ALA A 46 -43.09 20.70 -28.40
CA ALA A 46 -44.51 20.47 -28.08
C ALA A 46 -44.83 20.82 -26.60
N PRO A 47 -46.07 21.24 -26.27
CA PRO A 47 -46.35 22.14 -25.15
C PRO A 47 -46.85 21.46 -23.86
N ALA A 48 -46.81 22.24 -22.77
CA ALA A 48 -47.37 21.91 -21.46
C ALA A 48 -48.91 21.90 -21.46
N SER A 49 -49.53 20.83 -20.92
CA SER A 49 -50.81 20.90 -20.19
C SER A 49 -51.15 19.61 -19.43
N ALA A 50 -51.46 19.79 -18.15
CA ALA A 50 -52.49 19.11 -17.34
C ALA A 50 -52.61 17.57 -17.31
N ALA A 51 -52.45 17.00 -16.11
CA ALA A 51 -53.40 16.04 -15.55
C ALA A 51 -53.30 16.01 -14.02
N ASP A 52 -54.44 16.33 -13.42
CA ASP A 52 -54.78 16.34 -12.01
C ASP A 52 -55.16 14.93 -11.50
N ALA A 53 -55.16 14.83 -10.17
CA ALA A 53 -56.09 14.06 -9.33
C ALA A 53 -55.84 12.58 -8.91
N ALA A 54 -56.13 12.41 -7.61
CA ALA A 54 -56.56 11.23 -6.82
C ALA A 54 -55.45 10.48 -6.04
N ASN A 55 -55.51 10.27 -4.71
CA ASN A 55 -56.42 10.64 -3.61
C ASN A 55 -55.72 10.25 -2.26
N PRO A 56 -56.28 10.47 -1.04
CA PRO A 56 -55.53 10.75 0.19
C PRO A 56 -55.74 9.69 1.29
N SER A 57 -55.09 9.85 2.45
CA SER A 57 -55.69 9.59 3.78
C SER A 57 -54.68 9.87 4.91
N ALA A 58 -55.01 10.84 5.78
CA ALA A 58 -55.24 10.70 7.23
C ALA A 58 -53.95 10.72 8.09
N ASP A 59 -53.59 11.79 8.80
CA ASP A 59 -54.23 12.54 9.92
C ASP A 59 -53.86 12.00 11.32
N ALA A 60 -53.68 12.97 12.24
CA ALA A 60 -53.41 12.92 13.68
C ALA A 60 -52.01 12.39 14.11
N GLY A 61 -51.19 13.10 14.87
CA GLY A 61 -51.46 14.14 15.86
C GLY A 61 -51.29 13.55 17.27
N ALA A 62 -50.23 13.93 17.98
CA ALA A 62 -50.20 14.16 19.44
C ALA A 62 -48.76 14.33 19.94
N ALA A 63 -48.54 15.45 20.62
CA ALA A 63 -47.42 15.70 21.51
C ALA A 63 -47.67 15.03 22.88
N SER A 64 -46.61 14.66 23.61
CA SER A 64 -46.42 14.98 25.04
C SER A 64 -45.15 14.35 25.65
N THR A 65 -44.27 15.24 26.08
CA THR A 65 -43.57 15.34 27.38
C THR A 65 -43.50 14.17 28.36
N GLU A 66 -42.27 13.99 28.86
CA GLU A 66 -41.82 13.80 30.26
C GLU A 66 -42.52 12.78 31.19
N ALA A 67 -41.74 11.86 31.78
CA ALA A 67 -41.32 11.96 33.19
C ALA A 67 -40.53 10.71 33.65
N ARG A 68 -39.57 10.98 34.53
CA ARG A 68 -38.77 10.07 35.36
C ARG A 68 -39.64 9.25 36.32
N THR A 69 -39.16 8.07 36.72
CA THR A 69 -39.06 7.67 38.14
C THR A 69 -38.02 6.57 38.33
N ASP A 70 -37.19 6.75 39.36
CA ASP A 70 -36.27 5.80 39.97
C ASP A 70 -37.00 4.61 40.63
N SER A 71 -36.34 3.45 40.73
CA SER A 71 -36.15 2.77 42.03
C SER A 71 -35.04 1.71 41.94
N ALA A 72 -34.39 1.50 43.07
CA ALA A 72 -33.22 0.66 43.29
C ALA A 72 -33.55 -0.52 44.24
N ALA A 73 -32.56 -1.44 44.36
CA ALA A 73 -32.39 -2.49 45.38
C ALA A 73 -33.27 -3.75 45.17
N GLU A 74 -32.89 -5.01 45.44
CA GLU A 74 -31.96 -5.70 46.37
C GLU A 74 -31.52 -7.04 45.71
N ALA A 75 -30.27 -7.52 45.79
CA ALA A 75 -29.59 -8.31 46.84
C ALA A 75 -29.89 -9.84 46.89
N GLN A 76 -28.80 -10.63 46.96
CA GLN A 76 -28.65 -12.05 47.39
C GLN A 76 -29.34 -13.15 46.56
N GLY A 77 -28.80 -14.35 46.35
CA GLY A 77 -27.68 -15.11 46.92
C GLY A 77 -28.03 -16.61 46.79
N ASP A 78 -27.00 -17.48 46.76
CA ASP A 78 -27.06 -18.96 46.95
C ASP A 78 -27.81 -19.80 45.90
N LYS A 79 -27.57 -21.10 45.70
CA LYS A 79 -26.46 -22.07 45.85
C LYS A 79 -27.07 -23.42 45.42
N ASP A 80 -26.20 -24.25 44.84
CA ASP A 80 -26.15 -25.72 44.94
C ASP A 80 -27.27 -26.64 44.42
N ASP A 81 -26.78 -27.86 44.14
CA ASP A 81 -27.41 -29.17 43.93
C ASP A 81 -28.07 -29.49 42.59
N ASP A 82 -28.08 -30.72 42.10
CA ASP A 82 -27.24 -31.95 42.18
C ASP A 82 -28.11 -33.01 41.45
N GLY A 83 -27.52 -34.09 40.93
CA GLY A 83 -28.29 -35.26 40.51
C GLY A 83 -27.66 -36.14 39.43
N ASP A 84 -26.76 -37.04 39.84
CA ASP A 84 -26.92 -38.52 39.86
C ASP A 84 -27.91 -39.17 38.85
N SER A 85 -27.74 -40.37 38.27
CA SER A 85 -27.01 -41.57 38.72
C SER A 85 -26.97 -42.69 37.65
N ASP A 86 -26.13 -43.70 37.95
CA ASP A 86 -26.26 -45.17 37.74
C ASP A 86 -26.04 -45.91 36.39
N GLY A 87 -25.18 -46.95 36.47
CA GLY A 87 -25.56 -48.32 36.08
C GLY A 87 -24.56 -49.18 35.28
N GLU A 88 -23.89 -50.12 35.96
CA GLU A 88 -23.10 -51.30 35.48
C GLU A 88 -23.93 -52.24 34.54
N ASP A 89 -23.41 -53.17 33.70
CA ASP A 89 -22.52 -54.29 34.02
C ASP A 89 -22.06 -55.12 32.78
N ASP A 90 -20.83 -55.67 32.89
CA ASP A 90 -20.22 -56.96 32.47
C ASP A 90 -20.38 -57.66 31.07
N ARG A 91 -19.23 -57.92 30.40
CA ARG A 91 -18.64 -59.27 30.07
C ARG A 91 -17.74 -59.31 28.81
N GLY A 92 -16.53 -59.87 28.97
CA GLY A 92 -16.07 -60.98 28.11
C GLY A 92 -14.80 -60.87 27.24
N ALA A 93 -13.75 -61.56 27.70
CA ALA A 93 -12.81 -62.45 26.97
C ALA A 93 -11.44 -61.95 26.43
N GLU A 94 -10.40 -62.62 26.95
CA GLU A 94 -8.97 -62.60 26.67
C GLU A 94 -8.57 -63.23 25.33
N HIS A 95 -7.41 -62.84 24.75
CA HIS A 95 -6.61 -63.74 23.90
C HIS A 95 -5.09 -63.49 24.00
N ALA A 96 -4.37 -64.62 24.13
CA ALA A 96 -2.95 -64.80 24.39
C ALA A 96 -2.08 -64.89 23.10
N PRO A 97 -0.74 -64.89 23.18
CA PRO A 97 0.16 -64.98 22.03
C PRO A 97 0.58 -66.43 21.72
N PRO A 98 1.03 -66.77 20.49
CA PRO A 98 1.49 -68.11 20.19
C PRO A 98 3.02 -68.27 20.29
N THR A 99 3.43 -69.40 20.87
CA THR A 99 4.71 -70.07 20.66
C THR A 99 4.45 -71.39 19.93
N VAL A 100 5.36 -71.84 19.06
CA VAL A 100 5.35 -73.20 18.49
C VAL A 100 6.75 -73.82 18.63
N LYS A 101 6.75 -75.09 19.02
CA LYS A 101 7.87 -75.98 19.36
C LYS A 101 8.21 -76.97 18.24
N HIS A 102 9.51 -77.36 18.23
CA HIS A 102 10.16 -78.67 17.99
C HIS A 102 9.90 -79.57 16.77
N ALA A 103 11.02 -80.03 16.17
CA ALA A 103 11.51 -81.43 16.00
C ALA A 103 12.48 -81.48 14.78
N ALA A 104 13.56 -82.28 14.67
CA ALA A 104 14.24 -83.28 15.49
C ALA A 104 15.56 -83.71 14.76
N LYS A 105 16.35 -84.55 15.46
CA LYS A 105 17.45 -85.46 15.03
C LYS A 105 18.88 -84.95 15.30
N THR A 106 19.58 -85.32 16.39
CA THR A 106 20.13 -86.62 16.87
C THR A 106 21.24 -87.20 16.00
N GLY A 107 22.45 -87.36 16.59
CA GLY A 107 23.45 -88.33 16.13
C GLY A 107 24.91 -88.00 16.45
N THR A 108 25.43 -88.56 17.55
CA THR A 108 26.84 -88.94 17.80
C THR A 108 26.79 -90.08 18.83
N PRO A 109 27.82 -90.93 19.03
CA PRO A 109 28.97 -91.31 18.18
C PRO A 109 29.15 -92.85 18.09
N GLU A 110 30.05 -93.38 17.26
CA GLU A 110 30.66 -94.69 17.52
C GLU A 110 32.03 -94.84 16.84
N ALA A 111 32.93 -95.54 17.52
CA ALA A 111 34.35 -95.70 17.23
C ALA A 111 34.69 -97.18 17.01
N THR A 112 35.53 -97.50 16.01
CA THR A 112 36.33 -98.74 15.98
C THR A 112 37.61 -98.56 15.12
N PRO A 113 38.80 -99.03 15.57
CA PRO A 113 40.09 -98.98 14.83
C PRO A 113 40.42 -100.35 14.19
N PRO A 114 41.67 -100.67 13.77
CA PRO A 114 42.63 -100.01 12.85
C PRO A 114 42.97 -100.93 11.63
N GLY A 115 43.72 -100.44 10.64
CA GLY A 115 44.18 -101.29 9.52
C GLY A 115 45.30 -100.72 8.66
N SER A 116 46.52 -101.23 8.89
CA SER A 116 47.66 -101.43 7.97
C SER A 116 48.17 -100.30 7.05
N ALA A 117 49.33 -99.78 7.43
CA ALA A 117 50.56 -99.59 6.64
C ALA A 117 50.47 -99.40 5.10
N HIS A 118 51.00 -98.27 4.62
CA HIS A 118 52.10 -98.30 3.65
C HIS A 118 52.95 -97.02 3.71
N ARG A 119 54.26 -97.26 3.68
CA ARG A 119 55.39 -96.33 3.77
C ARG A 119 55.60 -95.68 2.40
N ALA A 120 55.58 -94.35 2.31
CA ALA A 120 56.04 -93.62 1.13
C ALA A 120 56.94 -92.44 1.53
N LYS A 121 58.11 -92.42 0.88
CA LYS A 121 59.27 -91.53 0.96
C LYS A 121 59.02 -90.07 1.37
N ALA A 122 59.80 -89.63 2.35
CA ALA A 122 60.05 -88.22 2.64
C ALA A 122 60.73 -87.54 1.43
N ALA A 123 59.99 -86.65 0.77
CA ALA A 123 60.54 -85.60 -0.08
C ALA A 123 60.72 -84.35 0.78
N ARG A 124 61.93 -83.78 0.81
CA ARG A 124 62.20 -82.47 1.44
C ARG A 124 61.30 -81.42 0.80
N LEU A 125 60.41 -80.83 1.59
CA LEU A 125 59.70 -79.61 1.24
C LEU A 125 60.73 -78.47 1.10
N PRO A 126 60.59 -77.56 0.12
CA PRO A 126 61.33 -76.31 0.14
C PRO A 126 60.84 -75.49 1.35
N GLU A 127 61.78 -74.96 2.13
CA GLU A 127 61.48 -74.03 3.23
C GLU A 127 60.57 -72.90 2.71
N PRO A 128 59.50 -72.53 3.43
CA PRO A 128 58.62 -71.44 3.03
C PRO A 128 59.43 -70.15 2.99
N ASP A 129 59.30 -69.42 1.88
CA ASP A 129 60.00 -68.15 1.65
C ASP A 129 59.42 -67.12 2.62
N ALA A 130 59.99 -67.08 3.83
CA ALA A 130 59.46 -66.35 4.98
C ALA A 130 59.30 -64.85 4.69
N GLU A 131 59.99 -64.32 3.67
CA GLU A 131 59.84 -62.95 3.20
C GLU A 131 58.56 -62.72 2.38
N ALA A 132 58.12 -63.68 1.56
CA ALA A 132 56.89 -63.57 0.78
C ALA A 132 55.64 -63.65 1.68
N GLU A 133 55.65 -64.54 2.68
CA GLU A 133 54.60 -64.60 3.71
C GLU A 133 54.56 -63.34 4.57
N ARG A 134 55.73 -62.77 4.93
CA ARG A 134 55.81 -61.49 5.66
C ARG A 134 55.26 -60.33 4.84
N ARG A 135 55.57 -60.24 3.56
CA ARG A 135 55.03 -59.21 2.65
C ARG A 135 53.52 -59.35 2.45
N GLY A 136 53.02 -60.56 2.20
CA GLY A 136 51.57 -60.82 2.10
C GLY A 136 50.83 -60.52 3.42
N ALA A 137 51.43 -60.83 4.57
CA ALA A 137 50.89 -60.47 5.87
C ALA A 137 50.91 -58.95 6.12
N GLU A 138 51.93 -58.24 5.64
CA GLU A 138 52.04 -56.78 5.74
C GLU A 138 51.04 -56.04 4.83
N GLU A 139 50.85 -56.53 3.60
CA GLU A 139 49.83 -56.03 2.67
C GLU A 139 48.41 -56.30 3.19
N ALA A 140 48.14 -57.50 3.72
CA ALA A 140 46.87 -57.83 4.36
C ALA A 140 46.60 -56.95 5.60
N ARG A 141 47.61 -56.70 6.43
CA ARG A 141 47.52 -55.76 7.57
C ARG A 141 47.25 -54.33 7.10
N THR A 142 47.84 -53.92 5.99
CA THR A 142 47.66 -52.58 5.41
C THR A 142 46.27 -52.42 4.80
N GLN A 143 45.78 -53.40 4.05
CA GLN A 143 44.41 -53.43 3.55
C GLN A 143 43.39 -53.45 4.69
N ALA A 144 43.60 -54.26 5.73
CA ALA A 144 42.74 -54.29 6.91
C ALA A 144 42.72 -52.93 7.64
N ARG A 145 43.87 -52.24 7.75
CA ARG A 145 43.94 -50.87 8.29
C ARG A 145 43.18 -49.86 7.42
N LEU A 146 43.28 -49.94 6.09
CA LEU A 146 42.54 -49.08 5.16
C LEU A 146 41.03 -49.33 5.25
N HIS A 147 40.61 -50.61 5.31
CA HIS A 147 39.20 -50.99 5.49
C HIS A 147 38.65 -50.50 6.83
N ARG A 148 39.41 -50.65 7.92
CA ARG A 148 39.05 -50.12 9.25
C ARG A 148 38.93 -48.60 9.25
N ARG A 149 39.85 -47.88 8.59
CA ARG A 149 39.76 -46.41 8.46
C ARG A 149 38.53 -45.98 7.67
N LYS A 150 38.21 -46.65 6.56
CA LYS A 150 36.98 -46.38 5.80
C LYS A 150 35.73 -46.65 6.63
N PHE A 151 35.67 -47.79 7.31
CA PHE A 151 34.58 -48.14 8.21
C PHE A 151 34.40 -47.12 9.34
N LEU A 152 35.49 -46.72 10.02
CA LEU A 152 35.43 -45.71 11.09
C LEU A 152 34.96 -44.34 10.58
N LYS A 153 35.38 -43.94 9.37
CA LYS A 153 34.90 -42.70 8.75
C LYS A 153 33.41 -42.78 8.42
N GLN A 154 32.95 -43.91 7.87
CA GLN A 154 31.53 -44.13 7.55
C GLN A 154 30.68 -44.21 8.82
N ALA A 155 31.13 -44.95 9.83
CA ALA A 155 30.46 -45.03 11.12
C ALA A 155 30.37 -43.64 11.77
N GLY A 156 31.47 -42.88 11.79
CA GLY A 156 31.46 -41.50 12.28
C GLY A 156 30.50 -40.59 11.53
N ALA A 157 30.42 -40.71 10.20
CA ALA A 157 29.49 -39.93 9.38
C ALA A 157 28.01 -40.29 9.66
N VAL A 158 27.70 -41.60 9.75
CA VAL A 158 26.34 -42.09 10.05
C VAL A 158 25.93 -41.68 11.46
N THR A 159 26.80 -41.86 12.46
CA THR A 159 26.55 -41.41 13.83
C THR A 159 26.31 -39.90 13.85
N GLY A 160 27.15 -39.10 13.19
CA GLY A 160 26.97 -37.66 13.11
C GLY A 160 25.61 -37.24 12.54
N LEU A 161 25.17 -37.88 11.44
CA LEU A 161 23.86 -37.63 10.83
C LEU A 161 22.70 -38.01 11.75
N VAL A 162 22.75 -39.19 12.38
CA VAL A 162 21.70 -39.65 13.31
C VAL A 162 21.63 -38.75 14.54
N THR A 163 22.76 -38.36 15.10
CA THR A 163 22.81 -37.44 16.26
C THR A 163 22.27 -36.06 15.88
N ALA A 164 22.63 -35.53 14.70
CA ALA A 164 22.12 -34.24 14.23
C ALA A 164 20.60 -34.27 13.99
N ALA A 165 20.08 -35.33 13.36
CA ALA A 165 18.64 -35.49 13.13
C ALA A 165 17.85 -35.71 14.43
N GLY A 166 18.41 -36.49 15.36
CA GLY A 166 17.85 -36.66 16.70
C GLY A 166 17.81 -35.35 17.48
N TRP A 167 18.90 -34.57 17.43
CA TRP A 167 18.96 -33.25 18.04
C TRP A 167 17.95 -32.28 17.42
N ALA A 168 17.88 -32.18 16.09
CA ALA A 168 16.92 -31.33 15.38
C ALA A 168 15.45 -31.67 15.73
N SER A 169 15.15 -32.96 15.93
CA SER A 169 13.82 -33.43 16.37
C SER A 169 13.48 -33.06 17.82
N LEU A 170 14.48 -32.98 18.70
CA LEU A 170 14.30 -32.69 20.13
C LEU A 170 14.49 -31.21 20.48
N ALA A 171 15.20 -30.46 19.64
CA ALA A 171 15.58 -29.08 19.85
C ALA A 171 14.39 -28.17 20.19
N PRO A 172 14.58 -27.14 21.02
CA PRO A 172 13.53 -26.18 21.33
C PRO A 172 12.95 -25.54 20.07
N PRO A 173 11.65 -25.16 20.05
CA PRO A 173 11.02 -24.57 18.88
C PRO A 173 11.74 -23.33 18.34
N HIS A 174 12.29 -22.48 19.23
CA HIS A 174 13.02 -21.27 18.83
C HIS A 174 14.39 -21.52 18.17
N TRP A 175 14.88 -22.77 18.15
CA TRP A 175 16.15 -23.10 17.53
C TRP A 175 16.02 -23.15 16.00
N PRO A 176 16.94 -22.53 15.22
CA PRO A 176 16.80 -22.35 13.78
C PRO A 176 16.77 -23.66 12.97
N LEU A 177 17.36 -24.74 13.49
CA LEU A 177 17.35 -26.08 12.87
C LEU A 177 16.37 -27.04 13.55
N SER A 178 15.50 -26.56 14.44
CA SER A 178 14.48 -27.41 15.05
C SER A 178 13.44 -27.82 14.00
N LEU A 179 13.03 -29.08 14.05
CA LEU A 179 11.90 -29.60 13.28
C LEU A 179 10.55 -29.33 13.98
N LYS A 180 10.56 -28.78 15.20
CA LYS A 180 9.35 -28.41 15.92
C LYS A 180 8.88 -27.03 15.46
N ASP A 181 7.71 -27.00 14.84
CA ASP A 181 7.00 -25.78 14.43
C ASP A 181 5.57 -25.79 14.99
N PRO A 182 5.41 -25.60 16.32
CA PRO A 182 4.13 -25.81 17.02
C PRO A 182 3.05 -24.81 16.58
N ASP A 183 3.44 -23.64 16.11
CA ASP A 183 2.59 -22.57 15.59
C ASP A 183 2.41 -22.63 14.06
N GLY A 184 3.22 -23.43 13.36
CA GLY A 184 3.21 -23.54 11.91
C GLY A 184 3.64 -22.26 11.19
N GLU A 185 4.29 -21.33 11.89
CA GLU A 185 4.62 -20.00 11.35
C GLU A 185 5.89 -20.00 10.51
N ARG A 186 6.80 -20.97 10.70
CA ARG A 186 8.11 -21.00 10.03
C ARG A 186 8.01 -21.32 8.54
N GLY A 187 6.99 -22.09 8.14
CA GLY A 187 6.68 -22.38 6.74
C GLY A 187 5.80 -21.33 6.06
N LYS A 188 5.20 -20.39 6.83
CA LYS A 188 4.32 -19.38 6.26
C LYS A 188 5.14 -18.28 5.58
N PRO A 189 4.71 -17.80 4.41
CA PRO A 189 5.33 -16.63 3.81
C PRO A 189 5.16 -15.45 4.76
N GLN A 190 6.28 -14.96 5.30
CA GLN A 190 6.29 -13.79 6.16
C GLN A 190 5.81 -12.59 5.33
N LYS A 191 4.71 -11.98 5.77
CA LYS A 191 4.15 -10.81 5.08
C LYS A 191 5.17 -9.69 5.20
N LYS A 192 5.62 -9.15 4.07
CA LYS A 192 6.58 -8.05 4.06
C LYS A 192 5.90 -6.79 4.61
N VAL A 193 6.10 -6.51 5.90
CA VAL A 193 5.64 -5.28 6.53
C VAL A 193 6.64 -4.18 6.17
N LEU A 194 6.14 -3.12 5.56
CA LEU A 194 6.94 -1.98 5.13
C LEU A 194 6.89 -0.86 6.15
N HIS A 195 7.94 -0.04 6.17
CA HIS A 195 8.00 1.19 6.94
C HIS A 195 8.36 2.34 6.00
N LEU A 196 7.77 3.50 6.22
CA LEU A 196 8.28 4.74 5.62
C LEU A 196 9.62 5.12 6.29
N PRO A 197 10.43 6.00 5.68
CA PRO A 197 11.64 6.50 6.32
C PRO A 197 11.37 7.06 7.72
N GLU A 198 12.35 6.98 8.61
CA GLU A 198 12.25 7.57 9.95
C GLU A 198 12.02 9.08 9.85
N GLY A 199 10.99 9.60 10.51
CA GLY A 199 10.54 11.00 10.35
C GLY A 199 9.78 11.29 9.04
N GLY A 200 9.57 10.29 8.19
CA GLY A 200 8.92 10.38 6.89
C GLY A 200 9.72 11.16 5.86
N TYR A 201 9.05 12.03 5.11
CA TYR A 201 9.61 12.85 4.03
C TYR A 201 9.76 14.32 4.41
N ALA A 202 9.54 14.65 5.69
CA ALA A 202 9.63 16.01 6.22
C ALA A 202 11.07 16.53 6.10
N VAL A 203 11.19 17.79 5.69
CA VAL A 203 12.47 18.50 5.67
C VAL A 203 12.57 19.32 6.94
N GLN A 204 13.74 19.28 7.60
CA GLN A 204 13.95 20.04 8.83
C GLN A 204 13.68 21.53 8.60
N ALA A 205 12.98 22.17 9.54
CA ALA A 205 12.71 23.60 9.49
C ALA A 205 14.02 24.40 9.70
N ALA A 206 14.21 25.46 8.92
CA ALA A 206 15.22 26.47 9.23
C ALA A 206 14.58 27.55 10.10
N ALA A 207 15.34 28.09 11.05
CA ALA A 207 14.83 29.06 12.02
C ALA A 207 14.29 30.35 11.39
N THR A 208 14.66 30.65 10.15
CA THR A 208 14.30 31.89 9.43
C THR A 208 13.09 31.77 8.52
N ASP A 209 12.63 30.56 8.23
CA ASP A 209 11.68 30.33 7.14
C ASP A 209 10.25 30.36 7.66
N SER A 210 9.34 30.90 6.86
CA SER A 210 7.91 30.85 7.17
C SER A 210 7.40 29.42 7.08
N VAL A 211 6.59 29.01 8.05
CA VAL A 211 5.92 27.71 8.03
C VAL A 211 4.78 27.73 7.02
N LEU A 212 4.10 28.88 6.86
CA LEU A 212 3.01 29.08 5.91
C LEU A 212 3.37 30.16 4.88
N GLY A 213 3.23 29.81 3.61
CA GLY A 213 3.31 30.72 2.49
C GLY A 213 1.96 30.81 1.79
N VAL A 214 1.38 32.00 1.72
CA VAL A 214 0.09 32.23 1.09
C VAL A 214 0.27 33.15 -0.10
N ALA A 215 -0.24 32.74 -1.26
CA ALA A 215 -0.24 33.56 -2.46
C ALA A 215 -1.67 33.79 -2.96
N HIS A 216 -2.02 35.04 -3.20
CA HIS A 216 -3.31 35.45 -3.76
C HIS A 216 -3.14 35.96 -5.19
N GLY A 217 -4.13 35.77 -6.05
CA GLY A 217 -4.11 36.30 -7.42
C GLY A 217 -4.90 35.48 -8.43
N GLU A 218 -4.74 35.81 -9.71
CA GLU A 218 -5.48 35.16 -10.81
C GLU A 218 -4.63 34.16 -11.60
N ARG A 219 -3.30 34.29 -11.54
CA ARG A 219 -2.36 33.45 -12.31
C ARG A 219 -1.88 32.27 -11.46
N THR A 220 -2.48 31.10 -11.66
CA THR A 220 -2.22 29.87 -10.88
C THR A 220 -0.74 29.51 -10.77
N GLU A 221 0.00 29.51 -11.88
CA GLU A 221 1.43 29.16 -11.88
C GLU A 221 2.26 30.12 -11.00
N ALA A 222 1.97 31.42 -11.10
CA ALA A 222 2.66 32.44 -10.30
C ALA A 222 2.27 32.35 -8.81
N MET A 223 1.01 32.01 -8.49
CA MET A 223 0.60 31.76 -7.10
C MET A 223 1.30 30.55 -6.50
N VAL A 224 1.37 29.42 -7.22
CA VAL A 224 2.07 28.20 -6.75
C VAL A 224 3.53 28.52 -6.47
N ARG A 225 4.23 29.19 -7.39
CA ARG A 225 5.62 29.57 -7.20
C ARG A 225 5.79 30.52 -6.01
N ALA A 226 4.96 31.55 -5.90
CA ALA A 226 5.05 32.53 -4.81
C ALA A 226 4.76 31.93 -3.43
N ALA A 227 3.79 31.01 -3.32
CA ALA A 227 3.49 30.31 -2.07
C ALA A 227 4.67 29.44 -1.63
N ILE A 228 5.31 28.73 -2.57
CA ILE A 228 6.50 27.92 -2.29
C ILE A 228 7.71 28.80 -1.95
N ASP A 229 7.92 29.90 -2.67
CA ASP A 229 8.98 30.88 -2.39
C ASP A 229 8.81 31.53 -1.01
N ALA A 230 7.57 31.68 -0.54
CA ALA A 230 7.27 32.22 0.78
C ALA A 230 7.70 31.30 1.94
N ILE A 231 7.74 29.97 1.74
CA ILE A 231 8.25 29.00 2.72
C ILE A 231 9.74 28.67 2.55
N GLY A 232 10.47 29.42 1.72
CA GLY A 232 11.92 29.24 1.51
C GLY A 232 12.32 28.78 0.11
N GLY A 233 11.36 28.59 -0.80
CA GLY A 233 11.60 28.28 -2.21
C GLY A 233 11.84 26.80 -2.49
N ILE A 234 11.61 26.40 -3.74
CA ILE A 234 11.60 24.97 -4.10
C ILE A 234 12.97 24.30 -3.92
N GLY A 235 14.06 25.03 -4.17
CA GLY A 235 15.44 24.52 -4.04
C GLY A 235 15.85 24.17 -2.62
N ARG A 236 15.06 24.56 -1.60
CA ARG A 236 15.21 24.09 -0.22
C ARG A 236 14.76 22.63 -0.08
N TYR A 237 13.67 22.28 -0.75
CA TYR A 237 12.95 21.03 -0.53
C TYR A 237 13.36 19.94 -1.50
N ILE A 238 13.62 20.32 -2.75
CA ILE A 238 13.92 19.44 -3.87
C ILE A 238 15.36 19.68 -4.32
N GLN A 239 16.12 18.59 -4.44
CA GLN A 239 17.49 18.55 -4.90
C GLN A 239 17.60 17.78 -6.22
N ARG A 240 18.72 17.97 -6.92
CA ARG A 240 19.00 17.20 -8.13
C ARG A 240 19.06 15.70 -7.81
N GLY A 241 18.32 14.90 -8.57
CA GLY A 241 18.24 13.44 -8.35
C GLY A 241 17.07 12.99 -7.48
N ASP A 242 16.26 13.92 -6.95
CA ASP A 242 15.10 13.53 -6.16
C ASP A 242 14.03 12.83 -6.99
N ILE A 243 13.42 11.79 -6.41
CA ILE A 243 12.23 11.12 -6.92
C ILE A 243 11.05 11.62 -6.07
N VAL A 244 10.20 12.44 -6.68
CA VAL A 244 9.16 13.20 -5.97
C VAL A 244 7.79 12.61 -6.26
N VAL A 245 7.08 12.20 -5.21
CA VAL A 245 5.67 11.79 -5.31
C VAL A 245 4.77 12.98 -5.00
N ILE A 246 3.96 13.40 -5.98
CA ILE A 246 2.89 14.37 -5.82
C ILE A 246 1.58 13.61 -5.67
N LYS A 247 0.91 13.83 -4.55
CA LYS A 247 -0.38 13.21 -4.25
C LYS A 247 -1.51 14.25 -4.30
N PRO A 248 -2.20 14.39 -5.45
CA PRO A 248 -3.42 15.20 -5.56
C PRO A 248 -4.62 14.54 -4.85
N ASN A 249 -5.76 15.24 -4.83
CA ASN A 249 -7.06 14.68 -4.50
C ASN A 249 -7.84 14.36 -5.79
N VAL A 250 -8.05 13.08 -6.08
CA VAL A 250 -8.76 12.59 -7.26
C VAL A 250 -9.79 11.54 -6.85
N ALA A 251 -10.41 11.72 -5.67
CA ALA A 251 -11.23 10.69 -5.03
C ALA A 251 -12.49 10.29 -5.82
N PHE A 252 -13.03 11.20 -6.64
CA PHE A 252 -14.31 11.07 -7.34
C PHE A 252 -14.19 11.45 -8.81
N GLU A 253 -15.05 10.87 -9.65
CA GLU A 253 -15.19 11.21 -11.06
C GLU A 253 -15.89 12.56 -11.20
N ARG A 254 -15.15 13.64 -10.91
CA ARG A 254 -15.65 15.01 -10.94
C ARG A 254 -14.73 15.89 -11.78
N ALA A 255 -15.35 16.80 -12.52
CA ALA A 255 -14.63 17.84 -13.24
C ALA A 255 -14.06 18.84 -12.23
N ALA A 256 -12.84 19.32 -12.48
CA ALA A 256 -12.13 20.22 -11.57
C ALA A 256 -12.91 21.51 -11.17
N PRO A 257 -13.77 22.11 -12.01
CA PRO A 257 -14.55 23.28 -11.61
C PRO A 257 -15.51 23.05 -10.43
N LEU A 258 -15.85 21.80 -10.11
CA LEU A 258 -16.71 21.47 -8.97
C LEU A 258 -15.99 21.54 -7.61
N GLY A 259 -14.68 21.79 -7.58
CA GLY A 259 -13.91 21.95 -6.34
C GLY A 259 -13.77 20.67 -5.48
N ALA A 260 -14.29 19.54 -5.93
CA ALA A 260 -14.21 18.26 -5.22
C ALA A 260 -12.85 17.56 -5.35
N THR A 261 -12.11 17.87 -6.42
CA THR A 261 -10.79 17.32 -6.78
C THR A 261 -9.77 18.45 -6.94
N SER A 262 -8.48 18.14 -6.84
CA SER A 262 -7.40 19.13 -7.02
C SER A 262 -7.45 19.77 -8.40
N SER A 263 -7.12 21.07 -8.46
CA SER A 263 -6.98 21.79 -9.72
C SER A 263 -5.87 21.18 -10.60
N PRO A 264 -6.16 20.76 -11.85
CA PRO A 264 -5.13 20.30 -12.77
C PRO A 264 -4.14 21.42 -13.11
N GLU A 265 -4.56 22.69 -13.05
CA GLU A 265 -3.67 23.84 -13.24
C GLU A 265 -2.63 23.94 -12.10
N VAL A 266 -3.05 23.74 -10.85
CA VAL A 266 -2.15 23.73 -9.68
C VAL A 266 -1.20 22.54 -9.75
N VAL A 267 -1.70 21.34 -10.08
CA VAL A 267 -0.88 20.14 -10.22
C VAL A 267 0.17 20.32 -11.32
N SER A 268 -0.22 20.86 -12.48
CA SER A 268 0.71 21.15 -13.59
C SER A 268 1.81 22.12 -13.17
N ALA A 269 1.44 23.25 -12.57
CA ALA A 269 2.40 24.25 -12.08
C ALA A 269 3.36 23.68 -11.04
N LEU A 270 2.86 22.85 -10.11
CA LEU A 270 3.70 22.20 -9.11
C LEU A 270 4.71 21.24 -9.74
N ILE A 271 4.29 20.40 -10.69
CA ILE A 271 5.20 19.48 -11.40
C ILE A 271 6.31 20.28 -12.07
N ARG A 272 5.97 21.37 -12.75
CA ARG A 272 6.95 22.22 -13.42
C ARG A 272 7.97 22.80 -12.45
N VAL A 273 7.52 23.40 -11.35
CA VAL A 273 8.40 23.97 -10.31
C VAL A 273 9.31 22.91 -9.69
N VAL A 274 8.79 21.70 -9.44
CA VAL A 274 9.58 20.57 -8.92
C VAL A 274 10.64 20.10 -9.93
N ARG A 275 10.30 20.02 -11.22
CA ARG A 275 11.24 19.65 -12.29
C ARG A 275 12.33 20.70 -12.51
N GLU A 276 11.97 21.98 -12.45
CA GLU A 276 12.91 23.10 -12.53
C GLU A 276 13.99 23.03 -11.42
N ALA A 277 13.63 22.50 -10.24
CA ALA A 277 14.57 22.27 -9.15
C ALA A 277 15.53 21.08 -9.37
N GLY A 278 15.35 20.30 -10.44
CA GLY A 278 16.24 19.20 -10.83
C GLY A 278 15.80 17.81 -10.38
N ALA A 279 14.54 17.61 -9.99
CA ALA A 279 13.98 16.28 -9.72
C ALA A 279 14.23 15.33 -10.91
N GLU A 280 14.70 14.11 -10.61
CA GLU A 280 14.93 13.07 -11.61
C GLU A 280 13.61 12.52 -12.15
N GLU A 281 12.67 12.25 -11.25
CA GLU A 281 11.35 11.72 -11.58
C GLU A 281 10.28 12.43 -10.74
N VAL A 282 9.19 12.83 -11.38
CA VAL A 282 7.98 13.29 -10.69
C VAL A 282 6.88 12.29 -10.94
N ARG A 283 6.28 11.78 -9.86
CA ARG A 283 5.23 10.76 -9.87
C ARG A 283 3.94 11.38 -9.38
N VAL A 284 2.84 11.12 -10.07
CA VAL A 284 1.50 11.55 -9.66
C VAL A 284 0.71 10.31 -9.29
N ALA A 285 0.18 10.25 -8.07
CA ALA A 285 -0.52 9.07 -7.58
C ALA A 285 -1.63 9.42 -6.58
N ASP A 286 -2.78 8.77 -6.71
CA ASP A 286 -3.87 8.77 -5.76
C ASP A 286 -4.66 7.45 -5.90
N ASN A 287 -5.44 7.08 -4.88
CA ASN A 287 -6.31 5.92 -4.88
C ASN A 287 -7.80 6.33 -4.78
N PRO A 288 -8.47 6.55 -5.93
CA PRO A 288 -9.86 6.98 -5.95
C PRO A 288 -10.84 5.97 -5.35
N ILE A 289 -12.04 6.44 -4.98
CA ILE A 289 -13.15 5.58 -4.52
C ILE A 289 -13.86 4.95 -5.71
N GLU A 290 -14.00 5.71 -6.78
CA GLU A 290 -14.58 5.29 -8.05
C GLU A 290 -13.48 4.78 -9.00
N SER A 291 -13.78 4.57 -10.30
CA SER A 291 -12.79 4.10 -11.28
C SER A 291 -11.59 5.05 -11.36
N PRO A 292 -10.35 4.58 -11.10
CA PRO A 292 -9.18 5.44 -11.15
C PRO A 292 -8.98 6.11 -12.51
N GLU A 293 -9.14 5.35 -13.60
CA GLU A 293 -9.02 5.84 -14.97
C GLU A 293 -9.99 7.00 -15.24
N ALA A 294 -11.26 6.83 -14.86
CA ALA A 294 -12.30 7.83 -15.06
C ALA A 294 -12.05 9.06 -14.19
N CYS A 295 -11.71 8.89 -12.91
CA CYS A 295 -11.39 9.97 -11.98
C CYS A 295 -10.24 10.85 -12.48
N PHE A 296 -9.12 10.23 -12.88
CA PHE A 296 -7.96 10.95 -13.38
C PHE A 296 -8.20 11.61 -14.74
N ALA A 297 -9.00 11.00 -15.61
CA ALA A 297 -9.41 11.60 -16.88
C ALA A 297 -10.35 12.79 -16.68
N ARG A 298 -11.42 12.62 -15.90
CA ARG A 298 -12.49 13.61 -15.70
C ARG A 298 -12.02 14.85 -14.92
N SER A 299 -11.15 14.65 -13.93
CA SER A 299 -10.53 15.75 -13.18
C SER A 299 -9.56 16.57 -14.02
N GLY A 300 -9.07 16.03 -15.14
CA GLY A 300 -8.01 16.65 -15.94
C GLY A 300 -6.60 16.43 -15.38
N VAL A 301 -6.45 15.83 -14.19
CA VAL A 301 -5.15 15.58 -13.56
C VAL A 301 -4.29 14.65 -14.41
N ARG A 302 -4.88 13.66 -15.11
CA ARG A 302 -4.14 12.82 -16.07
C ARG A 302 -3.47 13.68 -17.14
N LYS A 303 -4.22 14.60 -17.74
CA LYS A 303 -3.70 15.46 -18.80
C LYS A 303 -2.58 16.35 -18.27
N ALA A 304 -2.78 16.98 -17.12
CA ALA A 304 -1.79 17.83 -16.46
C ALA A 304 -0.48 17.09 -16.14
N ALA A 305 -0.59 15.87 -15.58
CA ALA A 305 0.58 15.06 -15.26
C ALA A 305 1.38 14.68 -16.51
N LEU A 306 0.70 14.18 -17.55
CA LEU A 306 1.35 13.73 -18.77
C LEU A 306 1.94 14.87 -19.59
N SER A 307 1.29 16.05 -19.64
CA SER A 307 1.82 17.21 -20.37
C SER A 307 3.12 17.74 -19.78
N GLU A 308 3.30 17.61 -18.47
CA GLU A 308 4.50 18.05 -17.76
C GLU A 308 5.54 16.92 -17.59
N ASN A 309 5.39 15.83 -18.34
CA ASN A 309 6.28 14.65 -18.30
C ASN A 309 6.44 14.04 -16.90
N ALA A 310 5.36 14.05 -16.10
CA ALA A 310 5.28 13.28 -14.87
C ALA A 310 4.75 11.86 -15.14
N ARG A 311 5.18 10.91 -14.32
CA ARG A 311 4.71 9.53 -14.37
C ARG A 311 3.44 9.37 -13.56
N LEU A 312 2.34 9.02 -14.22
CA LEU A 312 1.07 8.75 -13.56
C LEU A 312 1.01 7.29 -13.07
N PHE A 313 0.67 7.10 -11.80
CA PHE A 313 0.40 5.79 -11.21
C PHE A 313 -1.09 5.67 -10.91
N LEU A 314 -1.75 4.75 -11.59
CA LEU A 314 -3.11 4.32 -11.26
C LEU A 314 -3.02 3.06 -10.38
N PRO A 315 -3.83 2.95 -9.32
CA PRO A 315 -3.78 1.82 -8.41
C PRO A 315 -4.32 0.55 -9.06
N SER A 316 -3.56 -0.54 -8.95
CA SER A 316 -4.03 -1.91 -9.20
C SER A 316 -3.88 -2.76 -7.93
N PRO A 317 -4.59 -3.91 -7.79
CA PRO A 317 -4.51 -4.72 -6.58
C PRO A 317 -3.07 -5.12 -6.17
N GLY A 318 -2.18 -5.34 -7.13
CA GLY A 318 -0.78 -5.71 -6.89
C GLY A 318 0.14 -4.54 -6.50
N ASP A 319 -0.38 -3.31 -6.46
CA ASP A 319 0.41 -2.12 -6.09
C ASP A 319 0.33 -1.78 -4.60
N PHE A 320 -0.46 -2.55 -3.84
CA PHE A 320 -0.66 -2.35 -2.41
C PHE A 320 0.19 -3.32 -1.60
N GLU A 321 0.82 -2.78 -0.56
CA GLU A 321 1.61 -3.54 0.41
C GLU A 321 1.17 -3.18 1.82
N THR A 322 1.42 -4.03 2.80
CA THR A 322 1.13 -3.69 4.20
C THR A 322 2.18 -2.73 4.73
N LEU A 323 1.76 -1.52 5.08
CA LEU A 323 2.57 -0.52 5.75
C LEU A 323 2.30 -0.59 7.26
N HIS A 324 3.36 -0.55 8.06
CA HIS A 324 3.28 -0.37 9.50
C HIS A 324 3.44 1.11 9.88
N VAL A 325 2.48 1.62 10.65
CA VAL A 325 2.41 3.00 11.14
C VAL A 325 2.39 2.97 12.67
N PRO A 326 3.57 3.01 13.31
CA PRO A 326 3.68 2.91 14.77
C PRO A 326 2.80 3.93 15.50
N GLY A 327 1.97 3.46 16.43
CA GLY A 327 1.11 4.31 17.26
C GLY A 327 -0.12 4.88 16.54
N ALA A 328 -0.43 4.42 15.32
CA ALA A 328 -1.74 4.65 14.72
C ALA A 328 -2.79 3.74 15.40
N LYS A 329 -4.02 4.23 15.55
CA LYS A 329 -5.11 3.48 16.20
C LYS A 329 -5.80 2.50 15.26
N TRP A 330 -6.02 2.90 14.02
CA TRP A 330 -6.85 2.23 13.02
C TRP A 330 -6.05 1.59 11.88
N ILE A 331 -4.89 2.16 11.58
CA ILE A 331 -4.04 1.76 10.44
C ILE A 331 -2.61 1.43 10.88
N GLU A 332 -2.43 0.87 12.08
CA GLU A 332 -1.12 0.43 12.57
C GLU A 332 -0.46 -0.56 11.60
N GLU A 333 -1.23 -1.50 11.04
CA GLU A 333 -0.83 -2.26 9.85
C GLU A 333 -1.95 -2.22 8.82
N TRP A 334 -1.73 -1.57 7.68
CA TRP A 334 -2.79 -1.39 6.69
C TRP A 334 -2.28 -1.48 5.24
N PRO A 335 -3.10 -1.96 4.28
CA PRO A 335 -2.76 -1.87 2.87
C PRO A 335 -2.54 -0.42 2.42
N PHE A 336 -1.37 -0.14 1.88
CA PHE A 336 -0.93 1.17 1.44
C PHE A 336 -0.54 1.11 -0.04
N PHE A 337 -0.90 2.12 -0.82
CA PHE A 337 -0.55 2.22 -2.25
C PHE A 337 0.95 2.47 -2.41
N TRP A 338 1.75 1.40 -2.28
CA TRP A 338 3.20 1.46 -2.12
C TRP A 338 3.95 1.67 -3.42
N ARG A 339 3.44 1.16 -4.54
CA ARG A 339 4.11 1.23 -5.86
C ARG A 339 4.69 2.62 -6.20
N PRO A 340 3.96 3.76 -6.08
CA PRO A 340 4.52 5.07 -6.38
C PRO A 340 5.65 5.52 -5.44
N PHE A 341 5.76 4.95 -4.23
CA PHE A 341 6.75 5.31 -3.21
C PHE A 341 8.07 4.53 -3.31
N GLN A 342 8.17 3.54 -4.20
CA GLN A 342 9.40 2.74 -4.36
C GLN A 342 10.58 3.62 -4.80
N GLY A 343 11.54 3.85 -3.89
CA GLY A 343 12.68 4.73 -4.13
C GLY A 343 12.35 6.23 -4.13
N ALA A 344 11.15 6.63 -3.68
CA ALA A 344 10.81 8.03 -3.53
C ALA A 344 11.67 8.67 -2.43
N THR A 345 12.12 9.91 -2.66
CA THR A 345 12.90 10.69 -1.70
C THR A 345 12.12 11.88 -1.15
N LYS A 346 11.06 12.31 -1.84
CA LYS A 346 10.22 13.45 -1.47
C LYS A 346 8.74 13.15 -1.72
N VAL A 347 7.89 13.74 -0.90
CA VAL A 347 6.43 13.62 -1.03
C VAL A 347 5.77 14.97 -0.83
N ILE A 348 4.93 15.39 -1.78
CA ILE A 348 4.16 16.63 -1.70
C ILE A 348 2.68 16.30 -1.81
N GLY A 349 1.89 16.70 -0.81
CA GLY A 349 0.44 16.56 -0.85
C GLY A 349 -0.23 17.77 -1.49
N VAL A 350 -1.22 17.57 -2.36
CA VAL A 350 -2.03 18.66 -2.93
C VAL A 350 -3.50 18.37 -2.64
N ALA A 351 -4.15 19.25 -1.88
CA ALA A 351 -5.55 19.07 -1.49
C ALA A 351 -6.37 20.31 -1.84
N PRO A 352 -7.59 20.18 -2.40
CA PRO A 352 -8.51 21.30 -2.50
C PRO A 352 -9.06 21.65 -1.12
N VAL A 353 -9.45 22.91 -0.91
CA VAL A 353 -10.29 23.28 0.23
C VAL A 353 -11.74 22.92 -0.05
N LYS A 354 -12.32 22.06 0.78
CA LYS A 354 -13.74 21.73 0.68
C LYS A 354 -14.44 21.48 2.00
N ASP A 355 -15.72 21.82 2.02
CA ASP A 355 -16.71 21.34 2.99
C ASP A 355 -16.75 19.81 3.01
N HIS A 356 -17.20 19.24 4.12
CA HIS A 356 -17.41 17.80 4.24
C HIS A 356 -18.44 17.49 5.32
N ASN A 357 -19.50 16.76 4.98
CA ASN A 357 -20.59 16.41 5.91
C ASN A 357 -20.16 15.72 7.23
N LEU A 358 -19.21 14.76 7.20
CA LEU A 358 -18.77 14.04 8.40
C LEU A 358 -17.73 14.78 9.27
N CYS A 359 -16.69 15.32 8.65
CA CYS A 359 -15.55 15.93 9.37
C CYS A 359 -15.53 17.46 9.28
N ARG A 360 -16.61 18.05 8.78
CA ARG A 360 -16.85 19.47 8.51
C ARG A 360 -15.95 20.08 7.43
N ALA A 361 -14.71 19.64 7.28
CA ALA A 361 -13.81 20.07 6.21
C ALA A 361 -12.87 18.94 5.77
N SER A 362 -12.51 18.93 4.49
CA SER A 362 -11.50 18.03 3.93
C SER A 362 -10.43 18.86 3.24
N MET A 363 -9.22 18.77 3.77
CA MET A 363 -8.04 19.53 3.31
C MET A 363 -6.80 18.61 3.33
N THR A 364 -5.64 19.11 3.71
CA THR A 364 -4.34 18.42 3.57
C THR A 364 -4.24 17.19 4.47
N SER A 365 -4.65 17.25 5.74
CA SER A 365 -4.50 16.13 6.69
C SER A 365 -5.33 14.92 6.28
N LYS A 366 -6.56 15.15 5.80
CA LYS A 366 -7.45 14.10 5.30
C LYS A 366 -7.02 13.57 3.93
N ASN A 367 -6.26 14.33 3.13
CA ASN A 367 -5.98 13.98 1.75
C ASN A 367 -5.32 12.60 1.61
N TRP A 368 -4.43 12.25 2.55
CA TRP A 368 -3.70 10.97 2.61
C TRP A 368 -4.60 9.73 2.63
N TYR A 369 -5.89 9.88 2.92
CA TYR A 369 -6.89 8.81 2.84
C TYR A 369 -6.88 8.09 1.49
N GLY A 370 -6.62 8.82 0.40
CA GLY A 370 -6.44 8.26 -0.95
C GLY A 370 -5.12 7.49 -1.14
N LEU A 371 -4.42 7.09 -0.08
CA LEU A 371 -3.32 6.11 -0.16
C LEU A 371 -3.70 4.77 0.46
N LEU A 372 -4.83 4.69 1.16
CA LEU A 372 -5.29 3.48 1.81
C LEU A 372 -5.93 2.52 0.80
N GLY A 373 -5.52 1.26 0.85
CA GLY A 373 -6.23 0.14 0.22
C GLY A 373 -7.26 -0.47 1.17
N GLY A 374 -7.72 -1.69 0.85
CA GLY A 374 -8.63 -2.46 1.69
C GLY A 374 -10.00 -1.81 1.92
N ARG A 375 -10.70 -2.24 2.97
CA ARG A 375 -12.04 -1.77 3.36
C ARG A 375 -11.99 -0.43 4.10
N ARG A 376 -11.30 0.57 3.51
CA ARG A 376 -11.05 1.87 4.16
C ARG A 376 -12.33 2.60 4.60
N ASN A 377 -13.45 2.38 3.89
CA ASN A 377 -14.76 2.95 4.20
C ASN A 377 -15.27 2.69 5.64
N GLN A 378 -14.77 1.65 6.32
CA GLN A 378 -15.11 1.39 7.73
C GLN A 378 -14.67 2.52 8.67
N PHE A 379 -13.62 3.28 8.30
CA PHE A 379 -13.09 4.35 9.14
C PHE A 379 -13.98 5.59 9.20
N HIS A 380 -15.06 5.66 8.42
CA HIS A 380 -16.03 6.75 8.54
C HIS A 380 -16.76 6.79 9.88
N GLN A 381 -16.75 5.67 10.65
CA GLN A 381 -17.31 5.62 12.00
C GLN A 381 -16.51 6.46 13.01
N ASP A 382 -15.20 6.61 12.79
CA ASP A 382 -14.32 7.50 13.56
C ASP A 382 -13.48 8.32 12.57
N ILE A 383 -14.16 9.22 11.84
CA ILE A 383 -13.54 10.00 10.77
C ILE A 383 -12.41 10.91 11.29
N HIS A 384 -12.51 11.38 12.52
CA HIS A 384 -11.49 12.24 13.13
C HIS A 384 -10.26 11.42 13.53
N GLY A 385 -10.45 10.26 14.17
CA GLY A 385 -9.35 9.37 14.54
C GLY A 385 -8.55 8.89 13.34
N ILE A 386 -9.19 8.53 12.23
CA ILE A 386 -8.45 8.14 11.02
C ILE A 386 -7.69 9.31 10.39
N ILE A 387 -8.20 10.55 10.45
CA ILE A 387 -7.45 11.72 9.96
C ILE A 387 -6.18 11.94 10.81
N THR A 388 -6.26 11.71 12.11
CA THR A 388 -5.11 11.74 13.02
C THR A 388 -4.07 10.68 12.63
N ASP A 389 -4.50 9.44 12.41
CA ASP A 389 -3.60 8.37 11.97
C ASP A 389 -2.98 8.63 10.60
N LEU A 390 -3.73 9.22 9.67
CA LEU A 390 -3.22 9.61 8.35
C LEU A 390 -2.09 10.64 8.45
N THR A 391 -2.19 11.56 9.41
CA THR A 391 -1.16 12.58 9.68
C THR A 391 0.06 11.97 10.37
N ARG A 392 -0.13 10.89 11.13
CA ARG A 392 0.97 10.07 11.67
C ARG A 392 1.65 9.24 10.59
N MET A 393 0.86 8.66 9.68
CA MET A 393 1.32 7.85 8.56
C MET A 393 2.18 8.66 7.60
N MET A 394 1.74 9.86 7.21
CA MET A 394 2.44 10.64 6.20
C MET A 394 2.94 11.97 6.76
N ARG A 395 4.26 12.09 6.85
CA ARG A 395 5.00 13.32 7.14
C ARG A 395 5.59 13.83 5.82
N PRO A 396 4.89 14.67 5.05
CA PRO A 396 5.34 15.08 3.72
C PRO A 396 6.49 16.08 3.77
N THR A 397 7.14 16.29 2.63
CA THR A 397 8.14 17.35 2.42
C THR A 397 7.53 18.73 2.63
N PHE A 398 6.36 18.97 2.02
CA PHE A 398 5.44 20.07 2.31
C PHE A 398 4.08 19.72 1.70
N VAL A 399 3.05 20.51 2.01
CA VAL A 399 1.72 20.40 1.41
C VAL A 399 1.37 21.68 0.64
N VAL A 400 0.55 21.52 -0.39
CA VAL A 400 -0.10 22.61 -1.11
C VAL A 400 -1.60 22.49 -0.88
N LEU A 401 -2.18 23.47 -0.20
CA LEU A 401 -3.62 23.62 -0.09
C LEU A 401 -4.10 24.52 -1.23
N ASP A 402 -4.81 23.91 -2.17
CA ASP A 402 -5.40 24.54 -3.34
C ASP A 402 -6.73 25.19 -2.93
N ALA A 403 -6.67 26.50 -2.76
CA ALA A 403 -7.84 27.35 -2.56
C ALA A 403 -8.07 28.25 -3.80
N SER A 404 -7.62 27.83 -4.99
CA SER A 404 -7.92 28.58 -6.22
C SER A 404 -9.43 28.67 -6.44
N ARG A 405 -10.13 27.62 -6.03
CA ARG A 405 -11.57 27.49 -5.85
C ARG A 405 -11.83 26.69 -4.58
N VAL A 406 -12.96 26.96 -3.92
CA VAL A 406 -13.35 26.33 -2.67
C VAL A 406 -14.72 25.70 -2.83
N LEU A 407 -14.85 24.38 -2.60
CA LEU A 407 -16.16 23.75 -2.52
C LEU A 407 -16.76 24.08 -1.14
N PHE A 408 -17.60 25.11 -1.11
CA PHE A 408 -18.04 25.76 0.12
C PHE A 408 -19.20 25.04 0.82
N ARG A 409 -19.96 24.24 0.08
CA ARG A 409 -21.10 23.45 0.58
C ARG A 409 -21.22 22.11 -0.15
N SER A 410 -22.06 21.23 0.38
CA SER A 410 -22.43 19.96 -0.26
C SER A 410 -21.23 19.04 -0.51
N GLY A 411 -20.19 19.15 0.33
CA GLY A 411 -19.06 18.25 0.29
C GLY A 411 -19.43 16.84 0.79
N PRO A 412 -18.70 15.79 0.38
CA PRO A 412 -17.33 15.86 -0.17
C PRO A 412 -17.22 15.84 -1.71
N THR A 413 -18.32 15.58 -2.41
CA THR A 413 -18.37 15.44 -3.87
C THR A 413 -18.85 16.70 -4.59
N GLY A 414 -19.56 17.58 -3.89
CA GLY A 414 -20.31 18.67 -4.51
C GLY A 414 -21.43 18.12 -5.40
N GLY A 415 -21.72 18.84 -6.48
CA GLY A 415 -22.73 18.48 -7.47
C GLY A 415 -23.25 19.68 -8.25
N SER A 416 -23.03 20.89 -7.72
CA SER A 416 -23.40 22.15 -8.33
C SER A 416 -22.25 23.15 -8.30
N LEU A 417 -22.10 23.94 -9.36
CA LEU A 417 -21.18 25.08 -9.37
C LEU A 417 -21.61 26.18 -8.38
N ALA A 418 -22.89 26.23 -8.01
CA ALA A 418 -23.40 27.19 -7.03
C ALA A 418 -22.89 26.93 -5.60
N ASP A 419 -22.31 25.75 -5.34
CA ASP A 419 -21.68 25.41 -4.08
C ASP A 419 -20.18 25.72 -4.07
N VAL A 420 -19.62 26.18 -5.20
CA VAL A 420 -18.21 26.51 -5.35
C VAL A 420 -18.04 28.03 -5.29
N LYS A 421 -17.11 28.49 -4.44
CA LYS A 421 -16.65 29.87 -4.43
C LYS A 421 -15.30 29.98 -5.12
N GLU A 422 -15.06 31.10 -5.77
CA GLU A 422 -13.72 31.45 -6.22
C GLU A 422 -12.87 31.82 -5.00
N GLY A 423 -11.66 31.25 -4.88
CA GLY A 423 -10.80 31.51 -3.72
C GLY A 423 -9.52 32.27 -4.07
N ARG A 424 -9.04 32.19 -5.33
CA ARG A 424 -7.86 32.94 -5.83
C ARG A 424 -6.64 32.84 -4.92
N THR A 425 -6.46 31.70 -4.27
CA THR A 425 -5.44 31.54 -3.22
C THR A 425 -4.75 30.18 -3.34
N VAL A 426 -3.43 30.14 -3.15
CA VAL A 426 -2.67 28.90 -2.97
C VAL A 426 -1.86 29.03 -1.70
N ILE A 427 -1.90 28.00 -0.85
CA ILE A 427 -1.12 27.94 0.38
C ILE A 427 -0.11 26.81 0.27
N ALA A 428 1.15 27.07 0.59
CA ALA A 428 2.18 26.06 0.79
C ALA A 428 2.55 26.03 2.28
N SER A 429 2.74 24.85 2.85
CA SER A 429 3.08 24.72 4.28
C SER A 429 3.92 23.49 4.58
N THR A 430 4.85 23.61 5.53
CA THR A 430 5.53 22.46 6.15
C THR A 430 4.76 21.86 7.31
N ASP A 431 3.68 22.52 7.77
CA ASP A 431 2.73 22.02 8.76
C ASP A 431 1.34 21.92 8.13
N GLY A 432 0.89 20.69 7.88
CA GLY A 432 -0.41 20.43 7.26
C GLY A 432 -1.59 20.83 8.15
N LEU A 433 -1.47 20.72 9.47
CA LEU A 433 -2.53 21.12 10.37
C LEU A 433 -2.70 22.64 10.40
N ALA A 434 -1.59 23.37 10.34
CA ALA A 434 -1.63 24.82 10.23
C ALA A 434 -2.23 25.29 8.90
N ALA A 435 -1.92 24.62 7.78
CA ALA A 435 -2.56 24.88 6.49
C ALA A 435 -4.07 24.61 6.55
N ASP A 436 -4.48 23.50 7.17
CA ASP A 436 -5.88 23.14 7.37
C ASP A 436 -6.59 24.18 8.24
N ALA A 437 -5.95 24.70 9.29
CA ALA A 437 -6.52 25.72 10.16
C ALA A 437 -6.69 27.07 9.44
N TYR A 438 -5.73 27.44 8.58
CA TYR A 438 -5.86 28.61 7.70
C TYR A 438 -7.01 28.41 6.71
N GLY A 439 -7.10 27.23 6.08
CA GLY A 439 -8.19 26.88 5.17
C GLY A 439 -9.56 26.91 5.86
N TRP A 440 -9.65 26.47 7.11
CA TRP A 440 -10.85 26.56 7.92
C TRP A 440 -11.28 28.01 8.18
N ASP A 441 -10.36 28.82 8.73
CA ASP A 441 -10.65 30.20 9.12
C ASP A 441 -10.97 31.08 7.92
N MET A 442 -10.08 31.04 6.92
CA MET A 442 -10.01 32.06 5.88
C MET A 442 -10.73 31.61 4.61
N MET A 443 -10.61 30.34 4.21
CA MET A 443 -11.10 29.86 2.92
C MET A 443 -12.52 29.28 3.00
N LEU A 444 -12.86 28.61 4.10
CA LEU A 444 -14.24 28.19 4.41
C LEU A 444 -15.03 29.25 5.18
N GLU A 445 -14.39 30.37 5.54
CA GLU A 445 -15.00 31.49 6.28
C GLU A 445 -15.62 31.07 7.64
N ARG A 446 -15.00 30.10 8.32
CA ARG A 446 -15.52 29.53 9.59
C ARG A 446 -14.76 30.02 10.82
N LYS A 447 -14.12 31.18 10.70
CA LYS A 447 -13.41 31.82 11.82
C LYS A 447 -14.35 32.01 13.01
N GLY A 448 -13.95 31.49 14.17
CA GLY A 448 -14.73 31.57 15.41
C GLY A 448 -15.72 30.43 15.63
N GLU A 449 -15.94 29.56 14.64
CA GLU A 449 -16.59 28.28 14.87
C GLU A 449 -15.64 27.30 15.58
N PRO A 450 -16.14 26.35 16.39
CA PRO A 450 -15.31 25.30 16.95
C PRO A 450 -14.59 24.52 15.85
N LEU A 451 -13.29 24.25 16.03
CA LEU A 451 -12.54 23.42 15.09
C LEU A 451 -13.09 21.99 15.07
N PRO A 452 -13.01 21.28 13.94
CA PRO A 452 -13.26 19.84 13.89
C PRO A 452 -12.36 19.06 14.87
N ASN A 453 -12.88 18.00 15.50
CA ASN A 453 -12.15 17.25 16.55
C ASN A 453 -10.78 16.67 16.12
N TYR A 454 -10.51 16.54 14.82
CA TYR A 454 -9.20 16.04 14.37
C TYR A 454 -8.07 17.06 14.63
N PHE A 455 -8.38 18.36 14.75
CA PHE A 455 -7.39 19.38 15.08
C PHE A 455 -6.79 19.12 16.46
N ASP A 456 -7.63 18.99 17.48
CA ASP A 456 -7.21 18.72 18.86
C ASP A 456 -6.48 17.38 18.98
N GLN A 457 -6.94 16.35 18.26
CA GLN A 457 -6.30 15.03 18.27
C GLN A 457 -4.90 15.04 17.65
N ILE A 458 -4.71 15.78 16.54
CA ILE A 458 -3.41 15.92 15.87
C ILE A 458 -2.46 16.78 16.70
N GLU A 459 -2.96 17.87 17.31
CA GLU A 459 -2.18 18.72 18.21
C GLU A 459 -1.71 17.94 19.45
N ALA A 460 -2.62 17.24 20.13
CA ALA A 460 -2.30 16.42 21.31
C ALA A 460 -1.29 15.31 20.99
N ALA A 461 -1.27 14.82 19.75
CA ALA A 461 -0.31 13.85 19.27
C ALA A 461 1.04 14.47 18.83
N GLY A 462 1.21 15.79 18.91
CA GLY A 462 2.41 16.51 18.47
C GLY A 462 2.66 16.37 16.97
N LEU A 463 1.59 16.29 16.17
CA LEU A 463 1.67 16.05 14.73
C LEU A 463 1.47 17.32 13.87
N GLY A 464 1.16 18.46 14.49
CA GLY A 464 1.02 19.76 13.85
C GLY A 464 0.49 20.82 14.83
N ASN A 465 0.45 22.08 14.41
CA ASN A 465 -0.02 23.20 15.21
C ASN A 465 -1.26 23.86 14.57
N PRO A 466 -2.44 23.81 15.21
CA PRO A 466 -3.67 24.41 14.66
C PRO A 466 -3.68 25.93 14.82
N ASN A 467 -2.86 26.50 15.71
CA ASN A 467 -2.77 27.93 15.95
C ASN A 467 -1.82 28.61 14.96
N TRP A 468 -2.20 28.61 13.69
CA TRP A 468 -1.39 29.13 12.58
C TRP A 468 -0.98 30.60 12.75
N ARG A 469 -1.72 31.40 13.54
CA ARG A 469 -1.41 32.82 13.80
C ARG A 469 -0.16 33.01 14.66
N THR A 470 0.26 31.98 15.38
CA THR A 470 1.50 31.99 16.17
C THR A 470 2.72 31.55 15.36
N LEU A 471 2.49 31.00 14.16
CA LEU A 471 3.53 30.53 13.25
C LEU A 471 4.02 31.65 12.33
N ALA A 472 5.24 31.51 11.81
CA ALA A 472 5.77 32.40 10.81
C ALA A 472 4.98 32.24 9.50
N LEU A 473 4.23 33.29 9.13
CA LEU A 473 3.41 33.38 7.93
C LEU A 473 3.95 34.46 7.00
N LYS A 474 3.97 34.17 5.71
CA LYS A 474 4.24 35.16 4.66
C LYS A 474 3.16 35.12 3.60
N GLU A 475 2.47 36.25 3.42
CA GLU A 475 1.43 36.42 2.40
C GLU A 475 1.96 37.27 1.23
N VAL A 476 1.57 36.93 0.00
CA VAL A 476 2.01 37.58 -1.23
C VAL A 476 0.83 37.80 -2.17
N GLN A 477 0.68 39.01 -2.70
CA GLN A 477 -0.29 39.34 -3.75
C GLN A 477 0.36 39.26 -5.13
N ILE A 478 -0.27 38.52 -6.06
CA ILE A 478 0.19 38.30 -7.42
C ILE A 478 -0.80 38.92 -8.41
N GLY A 479 -0.45 40.13 -8.87
CA GLY A 479 -1.29 40.91 -9.77
C GLY A 479 -2.25 41.77 -8.99
#